data_AF-A0A357ZYM5-F1
#
_entry.id   AF-A0A357ZYM5-F1
#
_cell.length_a   1.000
_cell.length_b   1.000
_cell.length_c   1.000
_cell.angle_alpha   90.00
_cell.angle_beta   90.00
_cell.angle_gamma   90.00
#
_symmetry.space_group_name_H-M   'P 1'
#
loop_
_entity.id
_entity.type
_entity.pdbx_description
1 polymer ?
#
loop_
_entity_poly.entity_id
_entity_poly.type
_entity_poly.pdbx_seq_one_letter_code
_entity_poly.pdbx_strand_id
1 'polypeptide(L)' 'LREDGAEGNDLIERLAADPRLGLAPDELAGVLANPIDFVGRAPEQVASFVATVSELVAADPAAAGYRPGDIL' A
#
# COMPACT_ATOMS: atom_id res chain seq x y z
N LEU A 1 1.92 -0.90 -23.43
CA LEU A 1 1.94 -1.32 -22.00
C LEU A 1 3.36 -1.38 -21.41
N ARG A 2 4.41 -1.82 -22.13
CA ARG A 2 5.81 -1.72 -21.61
C ARG A 2 6.63 -0.57 -22.19
N GLU A 3 6.32 -0.06 -23.39
CA GLU A 3 7.03 1.11 -23.95
C GLU A 3 6.23 2.42 -23.86
N ASP A 4 4.94 2.41 -24.20
CA ASP A 4 4.04 3.55 -23.99
C ASP A 4 2.98 3.16 -22.94
N GLY A 5 2.92 3.92 -21.85
CA GLY A 5 1.84 3.82 -20.87
C GLY A 5 0.54 4.25 -21.54
N ALA A 6 -0.44 3.36 -21.58
CA ALA A 6 -1.78 3.72 -22.04
C ALA A 6 -2.46 4.59 -20.97
N GLU A 7 -3.36 5.50 -21.39
CA GLU A 7 -4.30 6.17 -20.47
C GLU A 7 -5.25 5.12 -19.89
N GLY A 8 -4.81 4.42 -18.84
CA GLY A 8 -5.52 3.30 -18.22
C GLY A 8 -4.78 1.96 -18.38
N ASN A 9 -4.87 1.12 -17.36
CA ASN A 9 -4.36 -0.25 -17.37
C ASN A 9 -5.52 -1.20 -17.72
N ASP A 10 -5.53 -1.72 -18.95
CA ASP A 10 -6.54 -2.65 -19.47
C ASP A 10 -6.16 -4.14 -19.32
N LEU A 11 -5.15 -4.43 -18.50
CA LEU A 11 -4.60 -5.79 -18.39
C LEU A 11 -5.64 -6.78 -17.87
N ILE A 12 -6.52 -6.37 -16.96
CA ILE A 12 -7.50 -7.27 -16.35
C ILE A 12 -8.56 -7.67 -17.37
N GLU A 13 -9.05 -6.72 -18.15
CA GLU A 13 -10.00 -6.93 -19.25
C GLU A 13 -9.40 -7.86 -20.30
N ARG A 14 -8.13 -7.68 -20.64
CA ARG A 14 -7.43 -8.52 -21.61
C ARG A 14 -7.21 -9.95 -21.13
N LEU A 15 -6.88 -10.13 -19.85
CA LEU A 15 -6.71 -11.45 -19.26
C LEU A 15 -8.05 -12.17 -19.12
N ALA A 16 -9.11 -11.49 -18.70
CA ALA A 16 -10.45 -12.06 -18.60
C ALA A 16 -11.03 -12.47 -19.97
N ALA A 17 -10.66 -11.75 -21.03
CA ALA A 17 -11.10 -12.06 -22.39
C ALA A 17 -10.27 -13.16 -23.10
N ASP A 18 -9.19 -13.67 -22.49
CA ASP A 18 -8.32 -14.66 -23.13
C ASP A 18 -8.81 -16.11 -22.89
N PRO A 19 -9.37 -16.79 -23.90
CA PRO A 19 -9.90 -18.15 -23.74
C PRO A 19 -8.83 -19.19 -23.40
N ARG A 20 -7.54 -18.90 -23.60
CA ARG A 20 -6.44 -19.81 -23.26
C ARG A 20 -6.22 -19.93 -21.75
N LEU A 21 -6.65 -18.92 -20.99
CA LEU A 21 -6.45 -18.86 -19.54
C LEU A 21 -7.55 -19.60 -18.77
N GLY A 22 -8.72 -19.82 -19.38
CA GLY A 22 -9.81 -20.58 -18.78
C GLY A 22 -10.39 -19.95 -17.49
N LEU A 23 -10.21 -18.65 -17.30
CA LEU A 23 -10.65 -17.91 -16.12
C LEU A 23 -12.13 -17.48 -16.26
N ALA A 24 -12.86 -17.45 -15.15
CA ALA A 24 -14.19 -16.86 -15.14
C ALA A 24 -14.10 -15.32 -15.23
N PRO A 25 -15.08 -14.62 -15.85
CA PRO A 25 -15.01 -13.17 -16.10
C PRO A 25 -14.79 -12.30 -14.85
N ASP A 26 -15.17 -12.77 -13.67
CA ASP A 26 -15.13 -12.07 -12.38
C ASP A 26 -14.00 -12.55 -11.44
N GLU A 27 -13.32 -13.64 -11.78
CA GLU A 27 -12.32 -14.28 -10.92
C GLU A 27 -11.12 -13.36 -10.65
N LEU A 28 -10.62 -12.68 -11.68
CA LEU A 28 -9.50 -11.74 -11.57
C LEU A 28 -9.85 -10.48 -10.77
N ALA A 29 -11.08 -9.98 -10.92
CA ALA A 29 -11.56 -8.84 -10.16
C ALA A 29 -11.68 -9.20 -8.67
N GLY A 30 -12.11 -10.41 -8.35
CA GLY A 30 -12.18 -10.93 -6.98
C GLY A 30 -10.81 -11.03 -6.31
N VAL A 31 -9.78 -11.52 -7.01
CA VAL A 31 -8.42 -11.60 -6.47
C VAL A 31 -7.84 -10.22 -6.13
N LEU A 32 -8.17 -9.21 -6.93
CA LEU A 32 -7.67 -7.84 -6.76
C LEU A 32 -8.57 -6.97 -5.88
N ALA A 33 -9.69 -7.50 -5.39
CA ALA A 33 -10.72 -6.73 -4.71
C ALA A 33 -10.24 -6.09 -3.41
N ASN A 34 -9.17 -6.61 -2.81
CA ASN A 34 -8.65 -6.14 -1.53
C ASN A 34 -7.17 -5.73 -1.62
N PRO A 35 -6.86 -4.45 -1.92
CA PRO A 35 -5.50 -3.96 -2.06
C PRO A 35 -4.60 -4.19 -0.84
N ILE A 36 -5.16 -4.27 0.37
CA ILE A 36 -4.37 -4.46 1.60
C ILE A 36 -3.72 -5.86 1.64
N ASP A 37 -4.27 -6.85 0.95
CA ASP A 37 -3.70 -8.20 0.94
C ASP A 37 -2.36 -8.23 0.17
N PHE A 38 -2.07 -7.19 -0.61
CA PHE A 38 -0.85 -7.04 -1.40
C PHE A 38 0.25 -6.25 -0.70
N VAL A 39 0.04 -5.75 0.51
CA VAL A 39 1.06 -4.96 1.24
C VAL A 39 1.94 -5.79 2.17
N GLY A 40 1.74 -7.12 2.18
CA GLY A 40 2.54 -8.05 2.98
C GLY A 40 2.48 -7.69 4.47
N ARG A 41 3.67 -7.58 5.11
CA ARG A 41 3.79 -7.28 6.55
C ARG A 41 3.85 -5.78 6.88
N ALA A 42 3.53 -4.90 5.93
CA ALA A 42 3.62 -3.46 6.16
C ALA A 42 2.81 -3.00 7.39
N PRO A 43 1.58 -3.48 7.63
CA PRO A 43 0.82 -3.07 8.83
C PRO A 43 1.54 -3.44 10.13
N GLU A 44 2.07 -4.67 10.24
CA GLU A 44 2.77 -5.12 11.45
C GLU A 44 4.12 -4.41 11.63
N GLN A 45 4.83 -4.14 10.53
CA GLN A 45 6.09 -3.39 10.55
C GLN A 45 5.87 -1.97 11.07
N VAL A 46 4.86 -1.27 10.55
CA VAL A 46 4.52 0.09 11.00
C VAL A 46 4.05 0.07 12.45
N ALA A 47 3.19 -0.87 12.84
CA ALA A 47 2.72 -0.99 14.21
C ALA A 47 3.88 -1.24 15.19
N SER A 48 4.82 -2.12 14.85
CA SER A 48 6.00 -2.40 15.66
C SER A 48 6.90 -1.16 15.78
N PHE A 49 7.11 -0.41 14.70
CA PHE A 49 7.91 0.81 14.73
C PHE A 49 7.25 1.89 15.60
N VAL A 50 5.94 2.09 15.45
CA VAL A 50 5.17 3.04 16.27
C VAL A 50 5.25 2.69 17.75
N ALA A 51 5.20 1.40 18.11
CA ALA A 51 5.35 0.96 19.49
C ALA A 51 6.73 1.37 20.07
N THR A 52 7.81 1.09 19.33
CA THR A 52 9.17 1.51 19.73
C THR A 52 9.29 3.03 19.89
N VAL A 53 8.75 3.80 18.95
CA VAL A 53 8.77 5.27 19.03
C VAL A 53 7.94 5.77 20.22
N SER A 54 6.83 5.10 20.51
CA SER A 54 5.95 5.47 21.63
C SER A 54 6.65 5.33 22.98
N GLU A 55 7.51 4.33 23.14
CA GLU A 55 8.37 4.19 24.34
C GLU A 55 9.32 5.38 24.51
N LEU A 56 9.93 5.84 23.41
CA LEU A 56 10.82 7.01 23.42
C LEU A 56 10.06 8.31 23.75
N VAL A 57 8.88 8.50 23.15
CA VAL A 57 8.01 9.66 23.42
C VAL A 57 7.56 9.67 24.88
N ALA A 58 7.25 8.51 25.47
CA ALA A 58 6.87 8.40 26.86
C ALA A 58 8.03 8.73 27.82
N ALA A 59 9.27 8.44 27.42
CA ALA A 59 10.46 8.75 28.21
C ALA A 59 10.77 10.26 28.27
N ASP A 60 10.50 11.01 27.20
CA ASP A 60 10.64 12.47 27.18
C ASP A 60 9.57 13.16 26.30
N PRO A 61 8.38 13.42 26.87
CA PRO A 61 7.29 14.07 26.13
C PRO A 61 7.60 15.51 25.71
N ALA A 62 8.46 16.21 26.45
CA ALA A 62 8.81 17.59 26.16
C ALA A 62 9.72 17.68 24.92
N ALA A 63 10.73 16.81 24.84
CA ALA A 63 11.58 16.72 23.65
C ALA A 63 10.80 16.27 22.41
N ALA A 64 9.91 15.28 22.55
CA ALA A 64 9.04 14.84 21.46
C ALA A 64 8.09 15.94 20.95
N GLY A 65 7.72 16.89 21.83
CA GLY A 65 6.88 18.04 21.51
C GLY A 65 7.62 19.24 20.92
N TYR A 66 8.93 19.17 20.71
CA TYR A 66 9.71 20.28 20.15
C TYR A 66 9.16 20.67 18.77
N ARG A 67 8.89 21.96 18.61
CA ARG A 67 8.62 22.57 17.32
C ARG A 67 9.75 23.56 17.01
N PRO A 68 10.38 23.48 15.84
CA PRO A 68 11.31 24.52 15.42
C PRO A 68 10.59 25.86 15.42
N GLY A 69 11.26 26.91 15.92
CA GLY A 69 10.73 28.27 15.87
C GLY A 69 10.67 28.76 14.42
N ASP A 70 9.83 29.78 14.18
CA ASP A 70 9.79 30.46 12.90
C ASP A 70 11.16 31.10 12.63
N ILE A 71 11.88 30.60 11.64
CA ILE A 71 13.09 31.24 11.13
C ILE A 71 12.62 32.28 10.11
N LEU A 72 12.93 33.56 10.36
CA LEU A 72 12.68 34.67 9.42
C LEU A 72 13.50 34.50 8.13
#